data_AF-A0A5B1M3E7-F1
#
_entry.id   AF-A0A5B1M3E7-F1
#
_cell.length_a   1.000
_cell.length_b   1.000
_cell.length_c   1.000
_cell.angle_alpha   90.00
_cell.angle_beta   90.00
_cell.angle_gamma   90.00
#
_symmetry.space_group_name_H-M   'P 1'
#
loop_
_entity.id
_entity.type
_entity.pdbx_description
1 polymer ?
#
loop_
_entity_poly.entity_id
_entity_poly.type
_entity_poly.pdbx_seq_one_letter_code
_entity_poly.pdbx_strand_id
1 'polypeptide(L)'
;MNRLGVPTAPVYEYHARYDQMAPVRPARAVLRNYCRAGAVVEYREALAAEHLSEMVLGAPGAVAFLDRMFQGRAPVDRCGAIPR
;
A
#
# COMPACT_ATOMS: atom_id res chain seq x y z
N MET A 1 15.29 13.89 8.28
CA MET A 1 16.04 12.85 9.01
C MET A 1 15.41 11.50 8.75
N ASN A 2 16.17 10.52 8.26
CA ASN A 2 15.68 9.17 7.97
C ASN A 2 15.34 8.44 9.28
N ARG A 3 14.09 8.01 9.48
CA ARG A 3 13.70 7.16 10.62
C ARG A 3 13.94 5.71 10.23
N LEU A 4 14.75 4.97 10.99
CA LEU A 4 15.00 3.55 10.75
C LEU A 4 13.67 2.79 10.61
N GLY A 5 13.52 2.03 9.53
CA GLY A 5 12.31 1.27 9.21
C GLY A 5 11.23 2.02 8.42
N VAL A 6 11.43 3.31 8.09
CA VAL A 6 10.52 4.07 7.21
C VAL A 6 11.10 4.12 5.80
N PRO A 7 10.33 3.71 4.76
CA PRO A 7 10.79 3.80 3.38
C PRO A 7 11.03 5.24 2.93
N THR A 8 12.14 5.45 2.22
CA THR A 8 12.42 6.71 1.50
C THR A 8 11.88 6.72 0.08
N ALA A 9 11.65 5.53 -0.50
CA ALA A 9 10.95 5.36 -1.76
C ALA A 9 9.42 5.36 -1.55
N PRO A 10 8.62 5.74 -2.57
CA PRO A 10 7.18 5.58 -2.53
C PRO A 10 6.78 4.11 -2.33
N VAL A 11 5.68 3.88 -1.61
CA VAL A 11 5.15 2.55 -1.31
C VAL A 11 3.78 2.39 -1.96
N TYR A 12 3.56 1.27 -2.64
CA TYR A 12 2.24 0.82 -3.05
C TYR A 12 1.90 -0.44 -2.27
N GLU A 13 0.69 -0.50 -1.73
CA GLU A 13 0.20 -1.67 -1.02
C GLU A 13 -1.28 -1.87 -1.36
N TYR A 14 -1.63 -3.13 -1.64
CA TYR A 14 -3.00 -3.54 -1.89
C TYR A 14 -3.34 -4.72 -0.98
N HIS A 15 -4.54 -4.71 -0.40
CA HIS A 15 -4.95 -5.73 0.58
C HIS A 15 -6.46 -6.01 0.49
N ALA A 16 -6.85 -7.28 0.59
CA ALA A 16 -8.22 -7.67 0.87
C ALA A 16 -8.61 -7.28 2.31
N ARG A 17 -9.75 -6.60 2.46
CA ARG A 17 -10.29 -6.23 3.77
C ARG A 17 -10.55 -7.44 4.68
N TYR A 18 -10.97 -8.55 4.06
CA TYR A 18 -11.38 -9.78 4.75
C TYR A 18 -10.36 -10.91 4.58
N ASP A 19 -9.09 -10.55 4.35
CA ASP A 19 -7.99 -11.51 4.27
C ASP A 19 -7.89 -12.37 5.55
N GLN A 20 -8.05 -13.67 5.36
CA GLN A 20 -8.07 -14.70 6.39
C GLN A 20 -6.68 -15.23 6.76
N MET A 21 -5.66 -15.02 5.91
CA MET A 21 -4.29 -15.48 6.16
C MET A 21 -3.41 -14.35 6.72
N ALA A 22 -3.55 -13.15 6.16
CA ALA A 22 -2.87 -11.94 6.59
C ALA A 22 -3.90 -10.86 6.91
N PRO A 23 -4.40 -10.77 8.17
CA PRO A 23 -5.40 -9.77 8.51
C PRO A 23 -4.96 -8.34 8.14
N VAL A 24 -5.89 -7.53 7.63
CA VAL A 24 -5.58 -6.18 7.09
C VAL A 24 -5.14 -5.15 8.16
N ARG A 25 -5.51 -5.34 9.43
CA ARG A 25 -5.31 -4.34 10.49
C ARG A 25 -3.83 -4.01 10.77
N PRO A 26 -2.93 -4.99 10.95
CA PRO A 26 -1.49 -4.71 11.08
C PRO A 26 -0.89 -3.96 9.88
N ALA A 27 -1.26 -4.32 8.64
CA ALA A 27 -0.79 -3.63 7.44
C ALA A 27 -1.18 -2.16 7.46
N ARG A 28 -2.46 -1.84 7.73
CA ARG A 28 -2.92 -0.45 7.90
C ARG A 28 -2.12 0.29 8.98
N ALA A 29 -1.83 -0.35 10.11
CA ALA A 29 -1.08 0.27 11.19
C ALA A 29 0.35 0.65 10.76
N VAL A 30 1.05 -0.24 10.05
CA VAL A 30 2.38 0.01 9.49
C VAL A 30 2.35 1.15 8.47
N LEU A 31 1.41 1.11 7.51
CA LEU A 31 1.30 2.15 6.48
C LEU A 31 0.97 3.52 7.10
N ARG A 32 0.10 3.59 8.12
CA ARG A 32 -0.13 4.84 8.86
C ARG A 32 1.12 5.33 9.59
N ASN A 33 1.98 4.44 10.08
CA ASN A 33 3.26 4.83 10.67
C ASN A 33 4.20 5.43 9.63
N TYR A 34 4.25 4.84 8.43
CA TYR A 34 5.01 5.36 7.29
C TYR A 34 4.50 6.75 6.89
N CYS A 35 3.20 6.91 6.72
CA CYS A 35 2.57 8.19 6.43
C CYS A 35 2.87 9.27 7.48
N ARG A 36 2.74 8.95 8.78
CA ARG A 36 3.08 9.90 9.88
C ARG A 36 4.57 10.26 9.92
N ALA A 37 5.42 9.45 9.31
CA ALA A 37 6.84 9.70 9.19
C ALA A 37 7.25 10.38 7.87
N GLY A 38 6.29 10.71 7.00
CA GLY A 38 6.52 11.45 5.75
C GLY A 38 6.79 10.59 4.52
N ALA A 39 6.57 9.27 4.59
CA ALA A 39 6.62 8.42 3.39
C ALA A 39 5.37 8.65 2.52
N VAL A 40 5.53 8.53 1.20
CA VAL A 40 4.42 8.57 0.24
C VAL A 40 3.85 7.16 0.10
N VAL A 41 2.57 6.97 0.43
CA VAL A 41 1.92 5.65 0.38
C VAL A 41 0.67 5.69 -0.49
N GLU A 42 0.62 4.82 -1.50
CA GLU A 42 -0.55 4.53 -2.31
C GLU A 42 -1.22 3.24 -1.80
N TYR A 43 -2.20 3.37 -0.90
CA TYR A 43 -2.96 2.23 -0.36
C TYR A 43 -4.21 1.92 -1.21
N ARG A 44 -4.50 0.62 -1.39
CA ARG A 44 -5.74 0.11 -2.01
C ARG A 44 -6.30 -1.03 -1.18
N GLU A 45 -7.60 -0.99 -0.92
CA GLU A 45 -8.27 -2.04 -0.16
C GLU A 45 -9.43 -2.60 -0.96
N ALA A 46 -9.45 -3.93 -1.15
CA ALA A 46 -10.53 -4.63 -1.82
C ALA A 46 -11.57 -5.11 -0.81
N LEU A 47 -12.84 -4.77 -1.06
CA LEU A 47 -13.97 -5.17 -0.21
C LEU A 47 -14.53 -6.56 -0.55
N ALA A 48 -14.33 -7.03 -1.78
CA ALA A 48 -14.94 -8.25 -2.31
C ALA A 48 -13.88 -9.24 -2.82
N ALA A 49 -12.82 -9.43 -2.03
CA ALA A 49 -11.76 -10.41 -2.28
C ALA A 49 -11.32 -11.07 -0.97
N GLU A 50 -10.70 -12.23 -1.08
CA GLU A 50 -9.97 -12.92 -0.02
C GLU A 50 -8.48 -12.99 -0.38
N HIS A 51 -7.66 -13.66 0.45
CA HIS A 51 -6.20 -13.65 0.28
C HIS A 51 -5.70 -13.99 -1.14
N LEU A 52 -6.15 -15.12 -1.71
CA LEU A 52 -5.61 -15.62 -2.98
C LEU A 52 -6.15 -14.88 -4.20
N SER A 53 -7.42 -14.50 -4.16
CA SER A 53 -8.09 -13.71 -5.19
C SER A 53 -7.49 -12.31 -5.24
N GLU A 54 -7.25 -11.67 -4.10
CA GLU A 54 -6.63 -10.34 -4.10
C GLU A 54 -5.19 -10.36 -4.61
N MET A 55 -4.41 -11.40 -4.29
CA MET A 55 -3.07 -11.59 -4.86
C MET A 55 -3.07 -11.50 -6.39
N VAL A 56 -4.11 -12.03 -7.05
CA VAL A 56 -4.24 -11.97 -8.51
C VAL A 56 -4.88 -10.65 -8.98
N LEU A 57 -5.97 -10.23 -8.34
CA LEU A 57 -6.75 -9.06 -8.76
C LEU A 57 -6.00 -7.74 -8.56
N GLY A 58 -5.16 -7.64 -7.53
CA GLY A 58 -4.37 -6.45 -7.23
C GLY A 58 -3.05 -6.34 -8.00
N ALA A 59 -2.55 -7.44 -8.58
CA ALA A 59 -1.27 -7.48 -9.28
C ALA A 59 -1.14 -6.47 -10.44
N PRO A 60 -2.16 -6.25 -11.31
CA PRO A 60 -2.07 -5.21 -12.34
C PRO A 60 -1.82 -3.80 -11.77
N GLY A 61 -2.38 -3.49 -10.61
CA GLY A 61 -2.15 -2.22 -9.92
C GLY A 61 -0.71 -2.06 -9.44
N ALA A 62 -0.12 -3.14 -8.92
CA ALA A 62 1.29 -3.14 -8.51
C ALA A 62 2.23 -2.96 -9.72
N VAL A 63 1.94 -3.61 -10.85
CA VAL A 63 2.70 -3.43 -12.10
C VAL A 63 2.59 -1.99 -12.61
N ALA A 64 1.39 -1.40 -12.60
CA ALA A 64 1.17 -0.01 -13.00
C ALA A 64 1.89 0.99 -12.08
N PHE A 65 1.97 0.70 -10.78
CA PHE A 65 2.77 1.49 -9.85
C PHE A 65 4.26 1.43 -10.20
N LEU A 66 4.82 0.24 -10.43
CA LEU A 66 6.24 0.08 -10.81
C LEU A 66 6.56 0.81 -12.12
N ASP A 67 5.72 0.65 -13.14
CA ASP A 67 5.85 1.35 -14.41
C ASP A 67 5.91 2.89 -14.21
N ARG A 68 5.00 3.44 -13.40
CA ARG A 68 4.99 4.86 -13.05
C ARG A 68 6.29 5.31 -12.40
N MET A 69 6.81 4.53 -11.44
CA MET A 69 8.03 4.86 -10.70
C MET A 69 9.26 4.80 -11.61
N PHE A 70 9.37 3.78 -12.47
CA PHE A 70 10.50 3.65 -13.39
C PHE A 70 10.48 4.69 -14.51
N GLN A 71 9.32 5.22 -14.87
CA GLN A 71 9.21 6.36 -15.77
C GLN A 71 9.48 7.72 -15.09
N GLY A 72 9.82 7.74 -13.81
CA GLY A 72 10.09 8.97 -13.06
C GLY A 72 8.87 9.88 -12.87
N ARG A 73 7.65 9.33 -13.01
CA ARG A 73 6.41 10.08 -12.82
C ARG A 73 6.14 10.26 -11.33
N ALA A 74 5.45 11.35 -10.97
CA ALA A 74 5.10 11.65 -9.59
C ALA A 74 4.29 10.50 -8.94
N PRO A 75 4.63 10.09 -7.70
CA PRO A 75 3.85 9.10 -6.98
C PRO A 75 2.48 9.66 -6.57
N VAL A 76 1.51 8.78 -6.36
CA VAL A 76 0.21 9.15 -5.80
C VAL A 76 0.26 8.94 -4.30
N ASP A 77 -0.11 9.97 -3.55
CA ASP A 77 -0.26 9.89 -2.11
C ASP A 77 -1.71 9.61 -1.72
N ARG A 78 -1.95 8.52 -1.00
CA ARG A 78 -3.24 8.14 -0.42
C ARG A 78 -3.15 7.87 1.08
N CYS A 79 -2.18 8.47 1.77
CA CYS A 79 -2.03 8.33 3.22
C CYS A 79 -3.32 8.67 4.00
N GLY A 80 -4.09 9.66 3.54
CA GLY A 80 -5.36 10.06 4.15
C GLY A 80 -6.52 9.08 3.93
N ALA A 81 -6.38 8.09 3.04
CA ALA A 81 -7.43 7.14 2.70
C ALA A 81 -7.32 5.80 3.45
N ILE A 82 -6.27 5.60 4.26
CA ILE A 82 -6.05 4.35 5.01
C ILE A 82 -7.06 4.27 6.17
N PRO A 83 -7.96 3.26 6.22
CA PRO A 83 -8.89 3.11 7.32
C PRO A 83 -8.18 2.91 8.67
N ARG A 84 -8.88 3.20 9.76
CA ARG A 84 -8.36 2.94 11.12
C ARG A 84 -8.31 1.43 11.43
#